data_AF-A0A364MV38-F1
#
_entry.id   AF-A0A364MV38-F1
#
_cell.length_a   1.000
_cell.length_b   1.000
_cell.length_c   1.000
_cell.angle_alpha   90.00
_cell.angle_beta   90.00
_cell.angle_gamma   90.00
#
_symmetry.space_group_name_H-M   'P 1'
#
loop_
_entity.id
_entity.type
_entity.pdbx_description
1 polymer ?
#
loop_
_entity_poly.entity_id
_entity_poly.type
_entity_poly.pdbx_seq_one_letter_code
_entity_poly.pdbx_strand_id
1 'polypeptide(L)'
;MAPVNIVHLPNGQNLTVTPVFGGLFFKSSDIATHSPFPPGWTVVLNSEDELATEEQEQQQQDEEELFPPRHVHRFKKPTLSGDHLYISSISNPSSSEFKPAASPTRQIAMMLWATLYWYFHQAEPTLQVTNALSRNTADAGKPKGEWRININREGVFKGKVVLPKLERMGLIASEDSTVGCAQDESSPEGWSRMFVSRRTFWQLDPRIYLFTLSPLANTNSPFPSASPYPSRPSSPATAIDPKKEHQMDQVSQGLWSPTAPGPFHSSSHLPTFYPPPPAQYIFTNNIRHPIRPKPPRQGEVLYTRYIPSVGQYLSFRVASISSNPLRHQGPVSNGAPNPHRSSGTAVPGSPVSATGSVSNALSDAEYLHKWMNDPRVSHFWGEAGPQTHQEEFLRNGLQSKNSFPVIGCWDGKPFGYFEIYWVKEDNLGKYLPIVSDYDRGFHCLVGEQEFRGPHRIKIWLSALVHYCWLADNRTERVMLEPRVDNEKLANYLQEAGFYKEREISLPHKQSNLFKINRDVWRGPAL
;
A
#
# COMPACT_ATOMS: atom_id res chain seq x y z
N MET A 1 -17.45 -12.92 11.60
CA MET A 1 -16.43 -13.57 10.76
C MET A 1 -15.46 -14.30 11.67
N ALA A 2 -15.13 -15.56 11.39
CA ALA A 2 -14.03 -16.23 12.09
C ALA A 2 -12.74 -15.43 11.86
N PRO A 3 -11.79 -15.40 12.82
CA PRO A 3 -10.54 -14.70 12.64
C PRO A 3 -9.86 -15.16 11.35
N VAL A 4 -9.36 -14.20 10.58
CA VAL A 4 -8.62 -14.47 9.35
C VAL A 4 -7.37 -15.26 9.73
N ASN A 5 -7.43 -16.59 9.55
CA ASN A 5 -6.32 -17.49 9.84
C ASN A 5 -5.21 -17.40 8.78
N ILE A 6 -5.48 -16.79 7.63
CA ILE A 6 -4.53 -16.62 6.52
C ILE A 6 -4.49 -15.16 6.11
N VAL A 7 -3.35 -14.51 6.30
CA VAL A 7 -3.09 -13.14 5.88
C VAL A 7 -2.52 -13.16 4.47
N HIS A 8 -3.28 -12.58 3.55
CA HIS A 8 -2.88 -12.38 2.16
C HIS A 8 -2.23 -11.01 1.99
N LEU A 9 -0.89 -10.99 1.88
CA LEU A 9 -0.13 -9.75 1.78
C LEU A 9 -0.16 -9.18 0.34
N PRO A 10 0.00 -7.85 0.17
CA PRO A 10 0.07 -7.19 -1.14
C PRO A 10 1.16 -7.71 -2.08
N ASN A 11 2.27 -8.21 -1.53
CA ASN A 11 3.38 -8.81 -2.29
C ASN A 11 3.10 -10.27 -2.74
N GLY A 12 1.91 -10.81 -2.44
CA GLY A 12 1.49 -12.16 -2.80
C GLY A 12 1.90 -13.25 -1.80
N GLN A 13 2.59 -12.89 -0.72
CA GLN A 13 2.94 -13.85 0.34
C GLN A 13 1.76 -14.09 1.28
N ASN A 14 1.66 -15.31 1.78
CA ASN A 14 0.60 -15.75 2.68
C ASN A 14 1.19 -16.12 4.04
N LEU A 15 0.62 -15.58 5.11
CA LEU A 15 0.99 -15.92 6.49
C LEU A 15 -0.17 -16.63 7.17
N THR A 16 0.11 -17.75 7.84
CA THR A 16 -0.88 -18.42 8.68
C THR A 16 -0.77 -17.89 10.10
N VAL A 17 -1.89 -17.51 10.71
CA VAL A 17 -1.97 -17.02 12.08
C VAL A 17 -2.63 -18.06 12.96
N THR A 18 -1.94 -18.50 14.00
CA THR A 18 -2.42 -19.54 14.93
C THR A 18 -2.35 -19.05 16.37
N PRO A 19 -3.40 -19.25 17.18
CA PRO A 19 -3.35 -18.93 18.61
C PRO A 19 -2.31 -19.78 19.34
N VAL A 20 -1.51 -19.15 20.21
CA VAL A 20 -0.56 -19.82 21.12
C VAL A 20 -0.75 -19.31 22.54
N PHE A 21 -0.04 -19.89 23.51
CA PHE A 21 -0.08 -19.42 24.89
C PHE A 21 0.38 -17.96 24.96
N GLY A 22 -0.48 -17.07 25.48
CA GLY A 22 -0.19 -15.65 25.62
C GLY A 22 -0.23 -14.83 24.33
N GLY A 23 -0.65 -15.37 23.18
CA GLY A 23 -0.70 -14.56 21.95
C GLY A 23 -0.98 -15.34 20.66
N LEU A 24 -0.25 -14.96 19.60
CA LEU A 24 -0.42 -15.43 18.23
C LEU A 24 0.93 -15.82 17.61
N PHE A 25 0.95 -16.92 16.88
CA PHE A 25 2.09 -17.35 16.07
C PHE A 25 1.79 -17.14 14.59
N PHE A 26 2.65 -16.36 13.94
CA PHE A 26 2.62 -16.10 12.51
C PHE A 26 3.62 -17.04 11.83
N LYS A 27 3.14 -17.78 10.83
CA LYS A 27 3.94 -18.73 10.05
C LYS A 27 3.95 -18.34 8.58
N SER A 28 5.12 -18.23 7.97
CA SER A 28 5.22 -18.04 6.52
C SER A 28 4.85 -19.32 5.78
N SER A 29 3.94 -19.23 4.81
CA SER A 29 3.49 -20.40 4.03
C SER A 29 4.51 -20.84 2.97
N ASP A 30 5.32 -19.91 2.47
CA ASP A 30 6.32 -20.16 1.42
C ASP A 30 7.70 -20.24 2.08
N ILE A 31 8.09 -21.44 2.51
CA ILE A 31 9.43 -21.76 3.02
C ILE A 31 10.37 -22.01 1.83
N ALA A 32 10.35 -21.11 0.85
CA ALA A 32 11.38 -21.08 -0.17
C ALA A 32 12.66 -20.49 0.46
N THR A 33 13.83 -20.94 0.02
CA THR A 33 15.18 -20.49 0.44
C THR A 33 15.43 -18.97 0.29
N HIS A 34 14.47 -18.22 -0.27
CA HIS A 34 14.51 -16.76 -0.47
C HIS A 34 13.31 -15.99 0.11
N SER A 35 12.53 -16.59 1.03
CA SER A 35 11.46 -15.86 1.73
C SER A 35 12.06 -14.70 2.53
N PRO A 36 11.55 -13.45 2.40
CA PRO A 36 12.03 -12.33 3.21
C PRO A 36 11.62 -12.50 4.68
N PHE A 37 10.49 -13.17 4.92
CA PHE A 37 10.01 -13.46 6.27
C PHE A 37 10.82 -14.58 6.94
N PRO A 38 11.06 -14.48 8.26
CA PRO A 38 11.49 -15.67 9.01
C PRO A 38 10.39 -16.75 8.94
N PRO A 39 10.75 -18.04 9.12
CA PRO A 39 9.78 -19.15 9.08
C PRO A 39 8.57 -18.93 10.00
N GLY A 40 8.76 -18.26 11.13
CA GLY A 40 7.67 -17.75 11.94
C GLY A 40 8.12 -16.82 13.06
N TRP A 41 7.16 -16.20 13.73
CA TRP A 41 7.37 -15.35 14.89
C TRP A 41 6.17 -15.38 15.82
N THR A 42 6.43 -15.18 17.11
CA THR A 42 5.40 -15.14 18.15
C THR A 42 5.16 -13.70 18.58
N VAL A 43 3.89 -13.32 18.61
CA VAL A 43 3.39 -12.01 19.03
C VAL A 43 2.59 -12.22 20.31
N VAL A 44 2.91 -11.47 21.35
CA VAL A 44 2.03 -11.36 22.53
C VAL A 44 1.07 -10.21 22.26
N LEU A 45 -0.22 -10.49 22.42
CA LEU A 45 -1.31 -9.55 22.19
C LEU A 45 -2.32 -9.68 23.32
N ASN A 46 -2.44 -8.61 24.10
CA ASN A 46 -3.31 -8.51 25.26
C ASN A 46 -4.18 -7.26 25.17
N SER A 47 -5.27 -7.25 25.91
CA SER A 47 -6.17 -6.11 26.02
C SER A 47 -6.24 -5.67 27.50
N GLU A 48 -6.26 -4.36 27.71
CA GLU A 48 -6.52 -3.70 28.98
C GLU A 48 -7.98 -3.20 28.96
N ASP A 49 -8.71 -3.44 30.05
CA ASP A 49 -10.07 -2.92 30.20
C ASP A 49 -10.04 -1.40 30.38
N GLU A 50 -10.96 -0.68 29.73
CA GLU A 50 -11.17 0.74 30.00
C GLU A 50 -11.74 0.90 31.42
N LEU A 51 -11.02 1.60 32.30
CA LEU A 51 -11.47 1.90 33.67
C LEU A 51 -12.87 2.52 33.67
N ALA A 52 -13.73 2.11 34.60
CA ALA A 52 -15.09 2.65 34.70
C ALA A 52 -15.06 4.16 35.01
N THR A 53 -16.07 4.92 34.58
CA THR A 53 -16.12 6.38 34.77
C THR A 53 -16.01 6.80 36.23
N GLU A 54 -16.53 5.98 37.16
CA GLU A 54 -16.44 6.21 38.62
C GLU A 54 -14.99 6.04 39.14
N GLU A 55 -14.23 5.09 38.58
CA GLU A 55 -12.81 4.87 38.90
C GLU A 55 -11.92 5.96 38.30
N GLN A 56 -12.30 6.52 37.14
CA GLN A 56 -11.63 7.68 36.54
C GLN A 56 -11.87 8.98 37.32
N GLU A 57 -13.06 9.17 37.91
CA GLU A 57 -13.40 10.31 38.76
C GLU A 57 -12.66 10.23 40.12
N GLN A 58 -12.52 9.04 40.71
CA GLN A 58 -11.67 8.84 41.90
C GLN A 58 -10.18 9.08 41.63
N GLN A 59 -9.66 8.67 40.46
CA GLN A 59 -8.27 8.94 40.06
C GLN A 59 -7.93 10.42 39.85
N GLN A 60 -8.92 11.29 39.58
CA GLN A 60 -8.71 12.74 39.52
C GLN A 60 -8.69 13.40 40.91
N GLN A 61 -9.22 12.74 41.94
CA GLN A 61 -9.24 13.24 43.31
C GLN A 61 -8.04 12.75 44.13
N ASP A 62 -7.56 11.53 43.87
CA ASP A 62 -6.41 10.93 44.56
C ASP A 62 -5.14 10.98 43.68
N GLU A 63 -4.49 12.16 43.60
CA GLU A 63 -3.17 12.30 42.94
C GLU A 63 -2.03 11.50 43.64
N GLU A 64 -2.29 10.86 44.78
CA GLU A 64 -1.28 10.15 45.58
C GLU A 64 -1.18 8.63 45.34
N GLU A 65 -2.15 7.97 44.67
CA GLU A 65 -2.03 6.54 44.32
C GLU A 65 -1.47 6.34 42.90
N LEU A 66 -0.16 6.08 42.83
CA LEU A 66 0.56 5.71 41.60
C LEU A 66 0.09 4.34 41.06
N PHE A 67 -0.90 4.40 40.16
CA PHE A 67 -1.36 3.34 39.25
C PHE A 67 -2.12 2.15 39.90
N PRO A 68 -3.46 2.16 39.91
CA PRO A 68 -4.22 0.96 40.26
C PRO A 68 -3.90 -0.20 39.29
N PRO A 69 -4.07 -1.46 39.73
CA PRO A 69 -3.67 -2.63 38.95
C PRO A 69 -4.47 -2.70 37.65
N ARG A 70 -3.77 -2.50 36.53
CA ARG A 70 -4.35 -2.63 35.19
C ARG A 70 -4.78 -4.07 34.95
N HIS A 71 -6.07 -4.30 34.73
CA HIS A 71 -6.61 -5.61 34.41
C HIS A 71 -6.28 -5.98 32.96
N VAL A 72 -5.08 -6.55 32.78
CA VAL A 72 -4.62 -7.07 31.49
C VAL A 72 -5.17 -8.48 31.30
N HIS A 73 -5.86 -8.71 30.19
CA HIS A 73 -6.41 -10.01 29.84
C HIS A 73 -6.04 -10.42 28.41
N ARG A 74 -6.26 -11.69 28.09
CA ARG A 74 -5.96 -12.25 26.76
C ARG A 74 -6.83 -11.57 25.70
N PHE A 75 -6.21 -11.12 24.61
CA PHE A 75 -6.93 -10.54 23.47
C PHE A 75 -8.02 -11.48 22.93
N LYS A 76 -9.22 -10.92 22.74
CA LYS A 76 -10.38 -11.62 22.14
C LYS A 76 -10.88 -10.92 20.88
N LYS A 77 -10.96 -9.60 20.94
CA LYS A 77 -11.38 -8.70 19.86
C LYS A 77 -10.64 -7.37 20.04
N PRO A 78 -10.50 -6.56 18.97
CA PRO A 78 -9.92 -5.24 19.11
C PRO A 78 -10.65 -4.36 20.12
N THR A 79 -9.89 -3.55 20.85
CA THR A 79 -10.37 -2.42 21.65
C THR A 79 -10.04 -1.10 20.96
N LEU A 80 -10.61 0.01 21.44
CA LEU A 80 -10.35 1.32 20.84
C LEU A 80 -8.89 1.75 21.02
N SER A 81 -8.34 1.60 22.22
CA SER A 81 -6.96 1.97 22.53
C SER A 81 -6.29 1.13 23.64
N GLY A 82 -6.95 0.08 24.13
CA GLY A 82 -6.48 -0.75 25.23
C GLY A 82 -5.66 -1.97 24.80
N ASP A 83 -5.40 -2.14 23.49
CA ASP A 83 -4.66 -3.30 23.00
C ASP A 83 -3.15 -3.05 23.05
N HIS A 84 -2.40 -4.05 23.52
CA HIS A 84 -0.96 -4.02 23.71
C HIS A 84 -0.29 -5.16 22.95
N LEU A 85 0.78 -4.82 22.23
CA LEU A 85 1.48 -5.74 21.36
C LEU A 85 2.99 -5.67 21.53
N TYR A 86 3.64 -6.84 21.55
CA TYR A 86 5.08 -6.96 21.28
C TYR A 86 5.41 -8.30 20.62
N ILE A 87 6.56 -8.35 19.93
CA ILE A 87 7.09 -9.59 19.35
C ILE A 87 7.94 -10.28 20.42
N SER A 88 7.51 -11.43 20.92
CA SER A 88 8.19 -12.16 22.00
C SER A 88 9.37 -12.99 21.48
N SER A 89 9.22 -13.64 20.32
CA SER A 89 10.26 -14.50 19.75
C SER A 89 10.21 -14.58 18.22
N ILE A 90 11.35 -14.91 17.62
CA ILE A 90 11.51 -15.14 16.17
C ILE A 90 12.04 -16.56 15.99
N SER A 91 11.39 -17.35 15.12
CA SER A 91 11.85 -18.71 14.80
C SER A 91 13.00 -18.64 13.80
N ASN A 92 14.22 -18.94 14.28
CA ASN A 92 15.41 -19.02 13.44
C ASN A 92 15.87 -20.50 13.36
N PRO A 93 15.64 -21.20 12.23
CA PRO A 93 16.09 -22.58 12.08
C PRO A 93 17.62 -22.65 12.09
N SER A 94 18.16 -23.69 12.72
CA SER A 94 19.59 -23.98 12.74
C SER A 94 20.02 -24.67 11.43
N SER A 95 20.20 -23.93 10.34
CA SER A 95 20.79 -24.52 9.14
C SER A 95 21.62 -23.52 8.32
N SER A 96 22.59 -24.05 7.58
CA SER A 96 23.36 -23.36 6.54
C SER A 96 22.50 -22.81 5.38
N GLU A 97 21.22 -23.18 5.34
CA GLU A 97 20.26 -22.81 4.30
C GLU A 97 19.56 -21.47 4.58
N PHE A 98 19.55 -21.00 5.83
CA PHE A 98 18.99 -19.70 6.21
C PHE A 98 20.09 -18.74 6.62
N LYS A 99 20.46 -17.83 5.71
CA LYS A 99 21.39 -16.75 6.04
C LYS A 99 20.72 -15.78 7.01
N PRO A 100 21.45 -15.28 8.04
CA PRO A 100 20.91 -14.24 8.92
C PRO A 100 20.48 -13.02 8.10
N ALA A 101 19.43 -12.35 8.57
CA ALA A 101 18.92 -11.17 7.88
C ALA A 101 20.02 -10.10 7.75
N ALA A 102 20.19 -9.57 6.53
CA ALA A 102 21.16 -8.50 6.26
C ALA A 102 20.90 -7.25 7.14
N SER A 103 19.65 -7.04 7.57
CA SER A 103 19.30 -6.01 8.54
C SER A 103 18.21 -6.52 9.52
N PRO A 104 18.58 -6.89 10.76
CA PRO A 104 17.63 -7.38 11.76
C PRO A 104 16.49 -6.41 12.04
N THR A 105 16.76 -5.10 12.15
CA THR A 105 15.71 -4.10 12.38
C THR A 105 14.69 -4.03 11.23
N ARG A 106 15.11 -4.21 9.98
CA ARG A 106 14.19 -4.24 8.84
C ARG A 106 13.31 -5.49 8.86
N GLN A 107 13.87 -6.65 9.20
CA GLN A 107 13.11 -7.87 9.37
C GLN A 107 12.04 -7.70 10.45
N ILE A 108 12.40 -7.07 11.58
CA ILE A 108 11.47 -6.73 12.66
C ILE A 108 10.38 -5.75 12.17
N ALA A 109 10.75 -4.71 11.42
CA ALA A 109 9.78 -3.76 10.86
C ALA A 109 8.77 -4.43 9.93
N MET A 110 9.24 -5.36 9.08
CA MET A 110 8.39 -6.13 8.19
C MET A 110 7.45 -7.08 8.96
N MET A 111 7.94 -7.77 9.98
CA MET A 111 7.13 -8.62 10.85
C MET A 111 6.07 -7.80 11.59
N LEU A 112 6.44 -6.64 12.14
CA LEU A 112 5.51 -5.74 12.81
C LEU A 112 4.47 -5.21 11.83
N TRP A 113 4.88 -4.77 10.63
CA TRP A 113 3.95 -4.32 9.59
C TRP A 113 2.96 -5.41 9.20
N ALA A 114 3.42 -6.65 8.98
CA ALA A 114 2.53 -7.77 8.63
C ALA A 114 1.59 -8.15 9.78
N THR A 115 2.05 -8.01 11.02
CA THR A 115 1.22 -8.23 12.22
C THR A 115 0.15 -7.15 12.35
N LEU A 116 0.50 -5.88 12.13
CA LEU A 116 -0.42 -4.75 12.12
C LEU A 116 -1.41 -4.84 10.96
N TYR A 117 -0.98 -5.33 9.81
CA TYR A 117 -1.85 -5.63 8.67
C TYR A 117 -2.94 -6.62 9.10
N TRP A 118 -2.58 -7.74 9.73
CA TRP A 118 -3.57 -8.67 10.28
C TRP A 118 -4.50 -8.03 11.32
N TYR A 119 -3.95 -7.23 12.24
CA TYR A 119 -4.71 -6.58 13.31
C TYR A 119 -5.76 -5.59 12.77
N PHE A 120 -5.39 -4.74 11.82
CA PHE A 120 -6.32 -3.78 11.23
C PHE A 120 -7.27 -4.37 10.17
N HIS A 121 -7.19 -5.68 9.91
CA HIS A 121 -8.23 -6.45 9.21
C HIS A 121 -9.26 -7.06 10.15
N GLN A 122 -9.05 -7.01 11.47
CA GLN A 122 -10.07 -7.44 12.43
C GLN A 122 -11.29 -6.49 12.39
N ALA A 123 -12.40 -6.94 12.98
CA ALA A 123 -13.59 -6.12 13.07
C ALA A 123 -13.32 -4.81 13.82
N GLU A 124 -13.78 -3.69 13.27
CA GLU A 124 -13.64 -2.38 13.88
C GLU A 124 -14.29 -2.37 15.28
N PRO A 125 -13.57 -1.92 16.33
CA PRO A 125 -14.15 -1.75 17.66
C PRO A 125 -15.13 -0.57 17.66
N THR A 126 -15.96 -0.47 18.69
CA THR A 126 -16.78 0.73 18.91
C THR A 126 -15.87 1.95 19.00
N LEU A 127 -16.12 2.95 18.15
CA LEU A 127 -15.32 4.18 18.14
C LEU A 127 -15.83 5.23 19.11
N GLN A 128 -17.06 5.09 19.60
CA GLN A 128 -17.69 6.01 20.54
C GLN A 128 -16.98 5.96 21.89
N VAL A 129 -16.51 7.12 22.35
CA VAL A 129 -15.88 7.29 23.65
C VAL A 129 -16.94 7.71 24.67
N THR A 130 -17.02 6.97 25.78
CA THR A 130 -17.84 7.32 26.93
C THR A 130 -16.93 7.83 28.04
N ASN A 131 -17.12 9.08 28.44
CA ASN A 131 -16.42 9.71 29.56
C ASN A 131 -17.43 10.51 30.42
N ALA A 132 -16.97 11.10 31.52
CA ALA A 132 -17.84 11.87 32.43
C ALA A 132 -18.69 12.93 31.72
N LEU A 133 -18.15 13.55 30.65
CA LEU A 133 -18.85 14.57 29.85
C LEU A 133 -19.80 13.98 28.80
N SER A 134 -19.48 12.81 28.22
CA SER A 134 -20.28 12.17 27.17
C SER A 134 -21.24 11.08 27.67
N ARG A 135 -21.27 10.80 28.99
CA ARG A 135 -22.11 9.74 29.59
C ARG A 135 -23.60 9.90 29.30
N ASN A 136 -24.08 11.14 29.26
CA ASN A 136 -25.47 11.48 28.99
C ASN A 136 -25.75 11.74 27.49
N THR A 137 -24.72 11.71 26.65
CA THR A 137 -24.86 11.87 25.20
C THR A 137 -25.34 10.56 24.60
N ALA A 138 -26.39 10.60 23.78
CA ALA A 138 -26.84 9.42 23.04
C ALA A 138 -25.69 8.81 22.22
N ASP A 139 -25.63 7.47 22.13
CA ASP A 139 -24.48 6.77 21.55
C ASP A 139 -24.11 7.25 20.14
N ALA A 140 -25.09 7.57 19.29
CA ALA A 140 -24.84 8.09 17.95
C ALA A 140 -24.12 9.46 17.93
N GLY A 141 -24.32 10.27 18.96
CA GLY A 141 -23.72 11.60 19.12
C GLY A 141 -22.45 11.63 19.97
N LYS A 142 -22.03 10.50 20.56
CA LYS A 142 -20.81 10.43 21.36
C LYS A 142 -19.57 10.75 20.52
N PRO A 143 -18.55 11.40 21.11
CA PRO A 143 -17.30 11.66 20.41
C PRO A 143 -16.68 10.35 19.91
N LYS A 144 -16.05 10.39 18.74
CA LYS A 144 -15.38 9.22 18.15
C LYS A 144 -13.88 9.31 18.38
N GLY A 145 -13.32 8.31 19.02
CA GLY A 145 -11.88 8.14 19.18
C GLY A 145 -11.22 7.53 17.94
N GLU A 146 -9.90 7.36 18.04
CA GLU A 146 -9.09 6.73 17.01
C GLU A 146 -8.72 5.31 17.43
N TRP A 147 -9.01 4.33 16.57
CA TRP A 147 -8.59 2.95 16.80
C TRP A 147 -7.08 2.82 16.68
N ARG A 148 -6.42 2.56 17.82
CA ARG A 148 -4.97 2.42 17.94
C ARG A 148 -4.57 1.19 18.76
N ILE A 149 -3.33 0.75 18.58
CA ILE A 149 -2.70 -0.33 19.33
C ILE A 149 -1.38 0.15 19.91
N ASN A 150 -1.10 -0.20 21.16
CA ASN A 150 0.13 0.14 21.86
C ASN A 150 1.23 -0.88 21.53
N ILE A 151 2.45 -0.39 21.34
CA ILE A 151 3.65 -1.19 21.06
C ILE A 151 4.54 -1.16 22.30
N ASN A 152 4.58 -2.27 23.04
CA ASN A 152 5.31 -2.34 24.29
C ASN A 152 6.81 -2.54 24.06
N ARG A 153 7.64 -1.92 24.90
CA ARG A 153 9.11 -2.11 24.93
C ARG A 153 9.50 -3.44 25.59
N GLU A 154 9.02 -4.53 25.02
CA GLU A 154 9.18 -5.91 25.51
C GLU A 154 9.67 -6.85 24.41
N GLY A 155 10.13 -8.04 24.79
CA GLY A 155 10.65 -9.05 23.85
C GLY A 155 11.72 -8.48 22.93
N VAL A 156 11.51 -8.60 21.62
CA VAL A 156 12.42 -8.09 20.58
C VAL A 156 12.55 -6.56 20.59
N PHE A 157 11.58 -5.83 21.15
CA PHE A 157 11.59 -4.38 21.24
C PHE A 157 12.33 -3.82 22.46
N LYS A 158 12.79 -4.68 23.38
CA LYS A 158 13.51 -4.26 24.60
C LYS A 158 14.83 -3.53 24.28
N GLY A 159 15.46 -3.85 23.14
CA GLY A 159 16.71 -3.23 22.71
C GLY A 159 16.57 -1.75 22.39
N LYS A 160 17.54 -0.94 22.83
CA LYS A 160 17.55 0.55 22.75
C LYS A 160 17.42 1.13 21.34
N VAL A 161 17.75 0.34 20.33
CA VAL A 161 17.90 0.83 18.95
C VAL A 161 16.69 0.52 18.08
N VAL A 162 15.85 -0.44 18.47
CA VAL A 162 14.78 -0.96 17.61
C VAL A 162 13.65 0.06 17.50
N LEU A 163 13.03 0.46 18.62
CA LEU A 163 11.91 1.41 18.62
C LEU A 163 12.27 2.77 17.96
N PRO A 164 13.42 3.41 18.26
CA PRO A 164 13.80 4.66 17.58
C PRO A 164 14.02 4.50 16.06
N LYS A 165 14.43 3.30 15.61
CA LYS A 165 14.52 3.02 14.16
C LYS A 165 13.15 2.80 13.54
N LEU A 166 12.25 2.08 14.22
CA LEU A 166 10.88 1.87 13.74
C LEU A 166 10.09 3.18 13.66
N GLU A 167 10.29 4.09 14.62
CA GLU A 167 9.71 5.43 14.59
C GLU A 167 10.28 6.26 13.43
N ARG A 168 11.61 6.27 13.23
CA ARG A 168 12.23 6.94 12.07
C ARG A 168 11.80 6.37 10.73
N MET A 169 11.38 5.10 10.68
CA MET A 169 10.78 4.48 9.50
C MET A 169 9.31 4.89 9.31
N GLY A 170 8.67 5.51 10.31
CA GLY A 170 7.28 5.93 10.31
C GLY A 170 6.28 4.83 10.72
N LEU A 171 6.75 3.68 11.20
CA LEU A 171 5.88 2.54 11.50
C LEU A 171 5.14 2.67 12.84
N ILE A 172 5.77 3.36 13.80
CA ILE A 172 5.26 3.61 15.15
C ILE A 172 5.44 5.09 15.49
N ALA A 173 4.64 5.59 16.43
CA ALA A 173 4.70 6.98 16.90
C ALA A 173 4.63 7.06 18.42
N SER A 174 5.04 8.20 18.97
CA SER A 174 4.93 8.56 20.38
C SER A 174 4.15 9.87 20.51
N GLU A 175 3.34 10.01 21.57
CA GLU A 175 2.77 11.30 21.97
C GLU A 175 3.77 12.11 22.82
N ASP A 176 4.75 11.42 23.42
CA ASP A 176 5.82 12.04 24.19
C ASP A 176 6.88 12.61 23.24
N SER A 177 6.95 13.94 23.18
CA SER A 177 7.94 14.70 22.42
C SER A 177 9.07 15.24 23.29
N THR A 178 9.16 14.81 24.55
CA THR A 178 10.22 15.26 25.46
C THR A 178 11.56 14.62 25.12
N VAL A 179 12.66 15.29 25.47
CA VAL A 179 14.02 14.76 25.27
C VAL A 179 14.36 13.69 26.34
N GLY A 180 13.79 13.81 27.54
CA GLY A 180 14.18 13.05 28.73
C GLY A 180 15.34 13.70 29.50
N CYS A 181 15.40 13.45 30.80
CA CYS A 181 16.47 13.95 31.68
C CYS A 181 17.39 12.83 32.16
N ALA A 182 16.95 11.57 32.05
CA ALA A 182 17.74 10.43 32.42
C ALA A 182 18.96 10.29 31.50
N GLN A 183 20.13 10.37 32.13
CA GLN A 183 21.41 10.09 31.48
C GLN A 183 21.74 8.59 31.51
N ASP A 184 21.05 7.82 32.37
CA ASP A 184 21.28 6.39 32.47
C ASP A 184 20.69 5.65 31.26
N GLU A 185 21.53 4.79 30.73
CA GLU A 185 21.31 3.94 29.59
C GLU A 185 20.24 2.86 29.86
N SER A 186 19.91 2.55 31.12
CA SER A 186 18.85 1.63 31.54
C SER A 186 17.51 2.30 31.85
N SER A 187 17.44 3.63 31.71
CA SER A 187 16.24 4.39 32.06
C SER A 187 15.00 3.93 31.29
N PRO A 188 13.83 3.83 31.98
CA PRO A 188 12.55 3.61 31.33
C PRO A 188 12.08 4.85 30.53
N GLU A 189 12.78 5.99 30.65
CA GLU A 189 12.52 7.19 29.87
C GLU A 189 12.82 6.95 28.37
N GLY A 190 11.92 7.44 27.51
CA GLY A 190 12.01 7.31 26.05
C GLY A 190 11.40 6.03 25.47
N TRP A 191 10.54 6.19 24.47
CA TRP A 191 9.90 5.11 23.69
C TRP A 191 9.13 4.05 24.50
N SER A 192 8.53 4.43 25.64
CA SER A 192 7.72 3.54 26.48
C SER A 192 6.25 3.49 26.07
N ARG A 193 5.73 4.57 25.46
CA ARG A 193 4.32 4.74 25.06
C ARG A 193 4.19 4.84 23.54
N MET A 194 4.75 3.85 22.84
CA MET A 194 4.67 3.79 21.38
C MET A 194 3.30 3.25 20.96
N PHE A 195 2.77 3.73 19.84
CA PHE A 195 1.51 3.24 19.30
C PHE A 195 1.48 3.30 17.77
N VAL A 196 0.48 2.62 17.20
CA VAL A 196 0.11 2.74 15.78
C VAL A 196 -1.39 2.95 15.70
N SER A 197 -1.82 3.98 14.98
CA SER A 197 -3.23 4.19 14.67
C SER A 197 -3.61 3.54 13.34
N ARG A 198 -4.86 3.10 13.23
CA ARG A 198 -5.37 2.52 11.99
C ARG A 198 -5.24 3.49 10.81
N ARG A 199 -5.56 4.77 11.03
CA ARG A 199 -5.54 5.79 9.98
C ARG A 199 -4.13 5.92 9.40
N THR A 200 -3.14 6.04 10.27
CA THR A 200 -1.73 6.18 9.87
C THR A 200 -1.22 4.90 9.20
N PHE A 201 -1.52 3.73 9.76
CA PHE A 201 -1.10 2.45 9.19
C PHE A 201 -1.50 2.29 7.72
N TRP A 202 -2.75 2.62 7.38
CA TRP A 202 -3.24 2.52 6.00
C TRP A 202 -2.69 3.57 5.05
N GLN A 203 -1.88 4.51 5.53
CA GLN A 203 -1.20 5.48 4.69
C GLN A 203 0.30 5.19 4.59
N LEU A 204 0.77 4.11 5.23
CA LEU A 204 2.12 3.61 5.09
C LEU A 204 2.24 2.80 3.80
N ASP A 205 3.19 3.18 2.95
CA ASP A 205 3.47 2.44 1.73
C ASP A 205 4.04 1.04 2.06
N PRO A 206 3.31 -0.05 1.71
CA PRO A 206 3.76 -1.41 2.01
C PRO A 206 5.11 -1.73 1.36
N ARG A 207 5.52 -1.05 0.27
CA ARG A 207 6.81 -1.28 -0.41
C ARG A 207 8.02 -0.93 0.44
N ILE A 208 7.83 -0.10 1.48
CA ILE A 208 8.88 0.24 2.45
C ILE A 208 9.20 -0.96 3.36
N TYR A 209 8.19 -1.80 3.63
CA TYR A 209 8.24 -2.85 4.66
C TYR A 209 8.25 -4.26 4.05
N LEU A 210 7.44 -4.51 3.02
CA LEU A 210 7.31 -5.78 2.31
C LEU A 210 8.26 -5.81 1.12
N PHE A 211 9.57 -5.88 1.35
CA PHE A 211 10.55 -6.02 0.27
C PHE A 211 10.86 -7.50 0.02
N THR A 212 10.83 -7.91 -1.24
CA THR A 212 11.31 -9.22 -1.68
C THR A 212 12.57 -9.00 -2.51
N LEU A 213 13.65 -9.72 -2.19
CA LEU A 213 14.86 -9.66 -2.99
C LEU A 213 14.60 -10.41 -4.30
N SER A 214 14.86 -9.77 -5.43
CA SER A 214 14.87 -10.46 -6.71
C SER A 214 15.95 -11.56 -6.66
N PRO A 215 15.63 -12.83 -7.00
CA PRO A 215 16.68 -13.83 -7.17
C PRO A 215 17.65 -13.34 -8.24
N LEU A 216 18.96 -13.42 -7.97
CA LEU A 216 19.98 -13.06 -8.95
C LEU A 216 19.74 -13.88 -10.22
N ALA A 217 19.28 -13.22 -11.29
CA ALA A 217 19.39 -13.80 -12.61
C ALA A 217 20.89 -13.92 -12.93
N ASN A 218 21.33 -15.16 -13.21
CA ASN A 218 22.67 -15.57 -13.64
C ASN A 218 23.77 -15.72 -12.57
N THR A 219 23.77 -16.88 -11.89
CA THR A 219 24.97 -17.46 -11.27
C THR A 219 26.00 -18.00 -12.29
N ASN A 220 25.74 -17.88 -13.61
CA ASN A 220 26.68 -18.22 -14.68
C ASN A 220 27.42 -17.00 -15.27
N SER A 221 27.36 -15.84 -14.61
CA SER A 221 28.21 -14.69 -14.96
C SER A 221 29.64 -14.93 -14.43
N PRO A 222 30.69 -14.85 -15.26
CA PRO A 222 32.08 -15.00 -14.83
C PRO A 222 32.61 -13.79 -14.02
N PHE A 223 31.75 -12.82 -13.67
CA PHE A 223 32.16 -11.62 -12.93
C PHE A 223 31.65 -11.63 -11.49
N PRO A 224 32.54 -11.48 -10.48
CA PRO A 224 32.13 -11.38 -9.08
C PRO A 224 31.37 -10.07 -8.85
N SER A 225 30.11 -10.19 -8.45
CA SER A 225 29.25 -9.07 -8.04
C SER A 225 29.54 -8.70 -6.58
N ALA A 226 30.75 -8.21 -6.34
CA ALA A 226 31.03 -7.37 -5.17
C ALA A 226 30.84 -5.91 -5.58
N SER A 227 30.07 -5.15 -4.81
CA SER A 227 30.02 -3.69 -4.94
C SER A 227 31.45 -3.13 -4.90
N PRO A 228 31.91 -2.34 -5.88
CA PRO A 228 33.12 -1.56 -5.65
C PRO A 228 32.75 -0.44 -4.65
N TYR A 229 33.69 -0.10 -3.78
CA TYR A 229 33.64 0.98 -2.77
C TYR A 229 33.04 0.64 -1.39
N PRO A 230 33.89 0.21 -0.44
CA PRO A 230 33.71 0.58 0.96
C PRO A 230 33.97 2.10 1.10
N SER A 231 32.93 2.88 1.34
CA SER A 231 33.04 4.31 1.63
C SER A 231 33.70 4.53 3.00
N ARG A 232 35.01 4.81 3.00
CA ARG A 232 35.70 5.44 4.13
C ARG A 232 36.23 6.80 3.67
N PRO A 233 35.97 7.91 4.39
CA PRO A 233 36.49 9.20 3.99
C PRO A 233 37.97 9.27 4.38
N SER A 234 38.86 9.34 3.39
CA SER A 234 40.27 9.66 3.59
C SER A 234 40.57 10.93 2.79
N SER A 235 41.10 11.95 3.48
CA SER A 235 41.40 13.30 3.02
C SER A 235 42.31 13.36 1.76
N PRO A 236 42.34 14.48 1.01
CA PRO A 236 42.96 14.54 -0.30
C PRO A 236 44.48 14.64 -0.21
N ALA A 237 45.18 13.80 -0.96
CA ALA A 237 46.59 13.98 -1.26
C ALA A 237 46.76 14.15 -2.78
N THR A 238 47.53 15.19 -3.12
CA THR A 238 47.90 15.66 -4.45
C THR A 238 48.92 14.73 -5.12
N ALA A 239 48.67 14.28 -6.35
CA ALA A 239 49.71 14.00 -7.34
C ALA A 239 49.12 13.88 -8.77
N ILE A 240 49.79 14.56 -9.70
CA ILE A 240 49.64 14.64 -11.16
C ILE A 240 50.30 13.37 -11.75
N ASP A 241 49.76 12.62 -12.74
CA ASP A 241 49.86 12.82 -14.20
C ASP A 241 49.24 11.59 -14.98
N PRO A 242 49.24 11.44 -16.34
CA PRO A 242 48.02 11.35 -17.15
C PRO A 242 47.87 10.08 -18.02
N LYS A 243 46.77 10.05 -18.82
CA LYS A 243 46.42 9.16 -19.95
C LYS A 243 45.68 7.85 -19.64
N LYS A 244 44.37 7.84 -19.95
CA LYS A 244 43.78 6.93 -20.96
C LYS A 244 42.37 7.38 -21.32
N GLU A 245 42.25 7.79 -22.58
CA GLU A 245 40.99 8.07 -23.26
C GLU A 245 40.45 6.76 -23.87
N HIS A 246 39.12 6.69 -24.04
CA HIS A 246 38.33 5.73 -24.82
C HIS A 246 38.03 4.35 -24.23
N GLN A 247 36.87 4.25 -23.54
CA GLN A 247 35.82 3.28 -23.90
C GLN A 247 34.46 3.79 -23.40
N MET A 248 33.80 4.62 -24.23
CA MET A 248 32.34 4.73 -24.21
C MET A 248 31.76 3.39 -24.72
N ASP A 249 30.55 3.07 -24.25
CA ASP A 249 29.74 1.89 -24.59
C ASP A 249 29.98 0.60 -23.78
N GLN A 250 29.67 0.65 -22.49
CA GLN A 250 28.97 -0.47 -21.83
C GLN A 250 27.91 0.06 -20.87
N VAL A 251 26.72 0.30 -21.42
CA VAL A 251 25.49 0.49 -20.63
C VAL A 251 25.33 -0.75 -19.75
N SER A 252 25.39 -0.55 -18.43
CA SER A 252 25.24 -1.61 -17.44
C SER A 252 23.87 -2.29 -17.59
N GLN A 253 23.83 -3.46 -18.24
CA GLN A 253 22.64 -4.31 -18.40
C GLN A 253 22.22 -5.02 -17.09
N GLY A 254 22.50 -4.43 -15.92
CA GLY A 254 22.28 -5.05 -14.60
C GLY A 254 21.11 -4.50 -13.77
N LEU A 255 20.38 -3.49 -14.26
CA LEU A 255 19.32 -2.82 -13.49
C LEU A 255 17.94 -2.84 -14.17
N TRP A 256 17.85 -3.34 -15.40
CA TRP A 256 16.69 -3.11 -16.28
C TRP A 256 16.33 -4.40 -17.02
N SER A 257 15.61 -5.29 -16.34
CA SER A 257 14.90 -6.37 -17.04
C SER A 257 13.52 -5.88 -17.49
N PRO A 258 13.10 -6.11 -18.74
CA PRO A 258 11.74 -5.84 -19.21
C PRO A 258 10.69 -6.76 -18.55
N THR A 259 11.12 -7.74 -17.75
CA THR A 259 10.29 -8.65 -16.96
C THR A 259 10.26 -8.29 -15.47
N ALA A 260 10.42 -7.00 -15.13
CA ALA A 260 10.52 -6.52 -13.76
C ALA A 260 9.45 -7.19 -12.87
N PRO A 261 9.86 -8.05 -11.93
CA PRO A 261 8.91 -8.71 -11.04
C PRO A 261 8.26 -7.58 -10.22
N GLY A 262 6.94 -7.63 -10.00
CA GLY A 262 6.09 -6.49 -9.62
C GLY A 262 6.56 -5.59 -8.44
N PRO A 263 5.78 -4.56 -8.04
CA PRO A 263 6.26 -3.38 -7.29
C PRO A 263 6.91 -3.62 -5.91
N PHE A 264 6.92 -4.86 -5.42
CA PHE A 264 7.54 -5.30 -4.16
C PHE A 264 8.91 -5.96 -4.34
N HIS A 265 9.44 -6.04 -5.56
CA HIS A 265 10.75 -6.63 -5.83
C HIS A 265 11.85 -5.57 -5.90
N SER A 266 13.00 -5.88 -5.32
CA SER A 266 14.18 -5.01 -5.34
C SER A 266 15.43 -5.83 -5.68
N SER A 267 16.32 -5.25 -6.49
CA SER A 267 17.68 -5.77 -6.72
C SER A 267 18.64 -5.43 -5.57
N SER A 268 18.20 -4.63 -4.60
CA SER A 268 18.98 -4.21 -3.44
C SER A 268 18.30 -4.61 -2.12
N HIS A 269 19.11 -4.87 -1.09
CA HIS A 269 18.65 -5.08 0.29
C HIS A 269 18.13 -3.82 0.99
N LEU A 270 18.13 -2.68 0.29
CA LEU A 270 17.60 -1.42 0.79
C LEU A 270 16.22 -1.16 0.16
N PRO A 271 15.13 -1.07 0.95
CA PRO A 271 13.89 -0.50 0.46
C PRO A 271 14.12 0.95 0.06
N THR A 272 13.55 1.28 -1.09
CA THR A 272 13.73 2.54 -1.78
C THR A 272 12.72 3.57 -1.25
N PHE A 273 12.74 3.87 0.05
CA PHE A 273 12.04 5.05 0.55
C PHE A 273 12.99 6.24 0.49
N TYR A 274 12.70 7.14 -0.43
CA TYR A 274 13.35 8.45 -0.47
C TYR A 274 12.30 9.49 -0.08
N PRO A 275 12.58 10.34 0.92
CA PRO A 275 11.71 11.48 1.17
C PRO A 275 11.59 12.32 -0.11
N PRO A 276 10.44 12.96 -0.36
CA PRO A 276 10.28 13.79 -1.54
C PRO A 276 11.40 14.84 -1.59
N PRO A 277 12.11 14.99 -2.72
CA PRO A 277 13.14 16.01 -2.82
C PRO A 277 12.52 17.42 -2.74
N PRO A 278 13.32 18.46 -2.42
CA PRO A 278 12.87 19.84 -2.54
C PRO A 278 12.21 20.10 -3.89
N ALA A 279 11.08 20.82 -3.88
CA ALA A 279 10.27 21.02 -5.08
C ALA A 279 11.01 21.84 -6.15
N GLN A 280 11.21 21.24 -7.32
CA GLN A 280 11.59 21.94 -8.54
C GLN A 280 10.33 22.14 -9.38
N TYR A 281 10.26 23.22 -10.17
CA TYR A 281 9.05 23.57 -10.90
C TYR A 281 9.26 23.58 -12.41
N ILE A 282 8.21 23.22 -13.14
CA ILE A 282 8.13 23.23 -14.59
C ILE A 282 6.79 23.85 -15.01
N PHE A 283 6.66 24.14 -16.31
CA PHE A 283 5.41 24.57 -16.92
C PHE A 283 4.92 23.53 -17.92
N THR A 284 3.67 23.12 -17.78
CA THR A 284 2.93 22.33 -18.78
C THR A 284 1.65 23.07 -19.09
N ASN A 285 1.33 23.25 -20.38
CA ASN A 285 0.12 23.98 -20.81
C ASN A 285 -0.05 25.35 -20.13
N ASN A 286 1.05 26.11 -19.97
CA ASN A 286 1.12 27.40 -19.27
C ASN A 286 0.76 27.37 -17.77
N ILE A 287 0.75 26.19 -17.15
CA ILE A 287 0.49 26.02 -15.71
C ILE A 287 1.80 25.65 -15.01
N ARG A 288 2.16 26.42 -13.98
CA ARG A 288 3.33 26.13 -13.13
C ARG A 288 2.98 25.06 -12.10
N HIS A 289 3.74 23.97 -12.08
CA HIS A 289 3.56 22.87 -11.12
C HIS A 289 4.93 22.25 -10.76
N PRO A 290 5.05 21.52 -9.64
CA PRO A 290 6.29 20.83 -9.33
C PRO A 290 6.57 19.73 -10.35
N ILE A 291 7.85 19.41 -10.55
CA ILE A 291 8.29 18.19 -11.21
C ILE A 291 7.89 17.02 -10.31
N ARG A 292 7.10 16.10 -10.85
CA ARG A 292 6.59 14.93 -10.14
C ARG A 292 7.16 13.64 -10.75
N PRO A 293 7.18 12.51 -10.01
CA PRO A 293 7.68 11.24 -10.54
C PRO A 293 6.95 10.81 -11.82
N LYS A 294 7.67 10.13 -12.71
CA LYS A 294 7.05 9.51 -13.89
C LYS A 294 6.04 8.44 -13.44
N PRO A 295 4.91 8.28 -14.16
CA PRO A 295 4.01 7.18 -13.90
C PRO A 295 4.67 5.82 -14.19
N PRO A 296 4.14 4.72 -13.64
CA PRO A 296 4.60 3.36 -13.96
C PRO A 296 4.50 3.05 -15.45
N ARG A 297 5.23 2.03 -15.92
CA ARG A 297 5.25 1.65 -17.34
C ARG A 297 3.97 0.93 -17.73
N GLN A 298 3.71 0.89 -19.04
CA GLN A 298 2.60 0.10 -19.60
C GLN A 298 2.64 -1.36 -19.09
N GLY A 299 1.49 -1.85 -18.64
CA GLY A 299 1.33 -3.18 -18.08
C GLY A 299 1.81 -3.35 -16.63
N GLU A 300 2.54 -2.38 -16.08
CA GLU A 300 3.07 -2.44 -14.72
C GLU A 300 1.94 -2.31 -13.69
N VAL A 301 1.91 -3.25 -12.73
CA VAL A 301 0.97 -3.22 -11.60
C VAL A 301 1.42 -2.18 -10.58
N LEU A 302 0.58 -1.17 -10.38
CA LEU A 302 0.86 -0.03 -9.48
C LEU A 302 0.22 -0.19 -8.10
N TYR A 303 -0.74 -1.10 -7.96
CA TYR A 303 -1.47 -1.34 -6.73
C TYR A 303 -2.00 -2.76 -6.69
N THR A 304 -1.92 -3.41 -5.52
CA THR A 304 -2.51 -4.73 -5.26
C THR A 304 -2.98 -4.82 -3.81
N ARG A 305 -4.17 -5.35 -3.58
CA ARG A 305 -4.70 -5.64 -2.24
C ARG A 305 -5.63 -6.85 -2.28
N TYR A 306 -5.47 -7.77 -1.32
CA TYR A 306 -6.46 -8.83 -1.10
C TYR A 306 -7.66 -8.25 -0.37
N ILE A 307 -8.87 -8.64 -0.80
CA ILE A 307 -10.12 -8.12 -0.26
C ILE A 307 -10.89 -9.27 0.39
N PRO A 308 -10.83 -9.42 1.73
CA PRO A 308 -11.52 -10.50 2.43
C PRO A 308 -13.02 -10.59 2.15
N SER A 309 -13.72 -9.45 2.00
CA SER A 309 -15.17 -9.46 1.81
C SER A 309 -15.64 -10.09 0.49
N VAL A 310 -14.76 -10.19 -0.51
CA VAL A 310 -15.03 -10.86 -1.79
C VAL A 310 -14.10 -12.04 -2.08
N GLY A 311 -13.07 -12.26 -1.25
CA GLY A 311 -12.12 -13.37 -1.39
C GLY A 311 -11.17 -13.26 -2.59
N GLN A 312 -10.92 -12.04 -3.11
CA GLN A 312 -10.17 -11.82 -4.35
C GLN A 312 -9.07 -10.77 -4.18
N TYR A 313 -8.04 -10.83 -5.02
CA TYR A 313 -7.11 -9.72 -5.19
C TYR A 313 -7.70 -8.65 -6.12
N LEU A 314 -7.73 -7.41 -5.66
CA LEU A 314 -7.89 -6.23 -6.49
C LEU A 314 -6.50 -5.72 -6.88
N SER A 315 -6.28 -5.49 -8.17
CA SER A 315 -5.07 -4.83 -8.66
C SER A 315 -5.37 -3.74 -9.68
N PHE A 316 -4.51 -2.75 -9.76
CA PHE A 316 -4.50 -1.75 -10.83
C PHE A 316 -3.17 -1.82 -11.55
N ARG A 317 -3.21 -1.75 -12.88
CA ARG A 317 -2.02 -1.67 -13.73
C ARG A 317 -2.17 -0.58 -14.77
N VAL A 318 -1.07 0.00 -15.23
CA VAL A 318 -1.12 0.93 -16.35
C VAL A 318 -1.58 0.18 -17.60
N ALA A 319 -2.48 0.77 -18.36
CA ALA A 319 -2.97 0.19 -19.60
C ALA A 319 -1.83 0.06 -20.63
N SER A 320 -2.00 -0.80 -21.62
CA SER A 320 -1.00 -1.02 -22.67
C SER A 320 -1.60 -0.95 -24.06
N ILE A 321 -0.85 -0.38 -24.99
CA ILE A 321 -1.20 -0.37 -26.42
C ILE A 321 -0.78 -1.67 -27.14
N SER A 322 -0.31 -2.67 -26.40
CA SER A 322 0.02 -3.99 -26.95
C SER A 322 -1.20 -4.60 -27.63
N SER A 323 -1.03 -5.07 -28.87
CA SER A 323 -2.04 -5.86 -29.58
C SER A 323 -2.22 -7.25 -28.96
N ASN A 324 -1.20 -7.74 -28.24
CA ASN A 324 -1.30 -9.00 -27.49
C ASN A 324 -1.91 -8.77 -26.11
N PRO A 325 -2.79 -9.68 -25.64
CA PRO A 325 -3.29 -9.66 -24.28
C PRO A 325 -2.16 -9.70 -23.25
N LEU A 326 -2.25 -8.86 -22.23
CA LEU A 326 -1.27 -8.84 -21.16
C LEU A 326 -1.49 -9.99 -20.18
N ARG A 327 -0.40 -10.68 -19.82
CA ARG A 327 -0.41 -11.66 -18.74
C ARG A 327 -0.35 -10.93 -17.40
N HIS A 328 -1.25 -11.30 -16.49
CA HIS A 328 -1.21 -10.82 -15.11
C HIS A 328 0.02 -11.36 -14.39
N GLN A 329 0.77 -10.49 -13.72
CA GLN A 329 1.99 -10.83 -12.97
C GLN A 329 1.83 -10.61 -11.45
N GLY A 330 0.61 -10.36 -10.97
CA GLY A 330 0.31 -10.21 -9.55
C GLY A 330 -0.23 -11.49 -8.91
N PRO A 331 -0.43 -11.48 -7.58
CA PRO A 331 -1.11 -12.57 -6.89
C PRO A 331 -2.57 -12.71 -7.35
N VAL A 332 -3.09 -13.92 -7.19
CA VAL A 332 -4.49 -14.32 -7.46
C VAL A 332 -4.97 -15.23 -6.33
N SER A 333 -6.27 -15.18 -6.03
CA SER A 333 -6.88 -15.93 -4.91
C SER A 333 -6.90 -17.45 -5.12
N ASN A 334 -7.24 -17.89 -6.33
CA ASN A 334 -7.23 -19.29 -6.71
C ASN A 334 -5.85 -19.64 -7.28
N GLY A 335 -5.11 -20.51 -6.60
CA GLY A 335 -3.76 -20.93 -6.94
C GLY A 335 -3.64 -21.64 -8.31
N ALA A 336 -3.82 -20.90 -9.40
CA ALA A 336 -3.21 -21.28 -10.66
C ALA A 336 -1.69 -21.21 -10.45
N PRO A 337 -0.95 -22.31 -10.69
CA PRO A 337 0.48 -22.31 -10.50
C PRO A 337 1.07 -21.21 -11.38
N ASN A 338 1.81 -20.31 -10.74
CA ASN A 338 2.61 -19.30 -11.40
C ASN A 338 3.49 -20.03 -12.45
N PRO A 339 3.36 -19.76 -13.77
CA PRO A 339 4.08 -20.54 -14.79
C PRO A 339 5.61 -20.33 -14.74
N HIS A 340 6.11 -19.45 -13.86
CA HIS A 340 7.54 -19.34 -13.56
C HIS A 340 8.09 -20.44 -12.64
N ARG A 341 7.28 -21.41 -12.16
CA ARG A 341 7.75 -22.43 -11.20
C ARG A 341 7.99 -23.83 -11.75
N SER A 342 7.94 -24.07 -13.06
CA SER A 342 8.41 -25.33 -13.65
C SER A 342 9.89 -25.25 -14.02
N SER A 343 10.78 -25.19 -13.02
CA SER A 343 12.16 -25.68 -13.16
C SER A 343 12.15 -27.20 -12.95
N GLY A 344 11.42 -27.91 -13.80
CA GLY A 344 11.55 -29.34 -13.98
C GLY A 344 12.39 -29.55 -15.22
N THR A 345 13.53 -30.23 -15.08
CA THR A 345 14.41 -30.67 -16.16
C THR A 345 13.62 -31.18 -17.36
N ALA A 346 13.65 -30.41 -18.45
CA ALA A 346 13.17 -30.88 -19.74
C ALA A 346 14.08 -32.02 -20.21
N VAL A 347 13.56 -33.24 -20.18
CA VAL A 347 14.14 -34.36 -20.91
C VAL A 347 13.81 -34.14 -22.40
N PRO A 348 14.78 -34.02 -23.31
CA PRO A 348 14.50 -33.79 -24.71
C PRO A 348 14.06 -35.11 -25.36
N GLY A 349 12.77 -35.20 -25.70
CA GLY A 349 12.26 -36.31 -26.52
C GLY A 349 10.84 -36.74 -26.19
N SER A 350 9.84 -35.91 -26.50
CA SER A 350 8.46 -36.35 -26.78
C SER A 350 7.68 -35.21 -27.45
N PRO A 351 6.99 -35.44 -28.58
CA PRO A 351 6.17 -34.43 -29.22
C PRO A 351 4.85 -34.33 -28.43
N VAL A 352 4.84 -33.51 -27.38
CA VAL A 352 3.58 -33.19 -26.69
C VAL A 352 2.87 -32.13 -27.52
N SER A 353 1.74 -32.53 -28.10
CA SER A 353 0.83 -31.69 -28.87
C SER A 353 0.58 -30.36 -28.15
N ALA A 354 0.91 -29.26 -28.83
CA ALA A 354 0.52 -27.92 -28.45
C ALA A 354 -0.98 -27.71 -28.73
N THR A 355 -1.84 -28.36 -27.95
CA THR A 355 -3.28 -28.09 -27.89
C THR A 355 -3.62 -27.57 -26.49
N GLY A 356 -2.90 -26.53 -26.06
CA GLY A 356 -3.24 -25.74 -24.88
C GLY A 356 -4.11 -24.56 -25.28
N SER A 357 -5.43 -24.69 -25.09
CA SER A 357 -6.45 -23.62 -25.04
C SER A 357 -5.97 -22.22 -25.43
N VAL A 358 -6.30 -21.79 -26.65
CA VAL A 358 -6.22 -20.37 -27.04
C VAL A 358 -6.99 -19.56 -25.98
N SER A 359 -6.29 -18.80 -25.15
CA SER A 359 -6.94 -17.86 -24.25
C SER A 359 -7.59 -16.77 -25.11
N ASN A 360 -8.92 -16.73 -25.18
CA ASN A 360 -9.72 -15.63 -25.74
C ASN A 360 -9.58 -14.34 -24.89
N ALA A 361 -8.39 -14.06 -24.37
CA ALA A 361 -8.12 -12.82 -23.66
C ALA A 361 -8.05 -11.69 -24.68
N LEU A 362 -8.67 -10.56 -24.37
CA LEU A 362 -8.59 -9.34 -25.19
C LEU A 362 -7.36 -8.51 -24.79
N SER A 363 -6.82 -7.75 -25.74
CA SER A 363 -5.94 -6.62 -25.47
C SER A 363 -6.68 -5.50 -24.73
N ASP A 364 -5.94 -4.56 -24.14
CA ASP A 364 -6.58 -3.44 -23.42
C ASP A 364 -7.39 -2.54 -24.37
N ALA A 365 -6.91 -2.33 -25.61
CA ALA A 365 -7.63 -1.57 -26.61
C ALA A 365 -8.95 -2.24 -26.99
N GLU A 366 -8.96 -3.57 -27.13
CA GLU A 366 -10.19 -4.34 -27.39
C GLU A 366 -11.15 -4.33 -26.20
N TYR A 367 -10.66 -4.42 -24.95
CA TYR A 367 -11.49 -4.22 -23.76
C TYR A 367 -12.10 -2.82 -23.74
N LEU A 368 -11.31 -1.79 -24.04
CA LEU A 368 -11.78 -0.41 -24.05
C LEU A 368 -12.83 -0.19 -25.14
N HIS A 369 -12.60 -0.72 -26.35
CA HIS A 369 -13.58 -0.72 -27.45
C HIS A 369 -14.88 -1.41 -27.03
N LYS A 370 -14.81 -2.61 -26.44
CA LYS A 370 -15.98 -3.33 -25.92
C LYS A 370 -16.73 -2.48 -24.89
N TRP A 371 -16.02 -1.92 -23.91
CA TRP A 371 -16.64 -1.23 -22.78
C TRP A 371 -17.20 0.14 -23.17
N MET A 372 -16.51 0.92 -24.00
CA MET A 372 -16.97 2.25 -24.40
C MET A 372 -18.15 2.22 -25.38
N ASN A 373 -18.32 1.11 -26.12
CA ASN A 373 -19.48 0.88 -26.97
C ASN A 373 -20.69 0.28 -26.20
N ASP A 374 -20.54 -0.11 -24.93
CA ASP A 374 -21.69 -0.43 -24.08
C ASP A 374 -22.57 0.83 -23.92
N PRO A 375 -23.87 0.79 -24.27
CA PRO A 375 -24.72 1.98 -24.29
C PRO A 375 -24.74 2.75 -22.96
N ARG A 376 -24.61 2.06 -21.84
CA ARG A 376 -24.58 2.68 -20.51
C ARG A 376 -23.25 3.36 -20.23
N VAL A 377 -22.13 2.83 -20.70
CA VAL A 377 -20.83 3.54 -20.60
C VAL A 377 -20.81 4.73 -21.56
N SER A 378 -21.20 4.49 -22.82
CA SER A 378 -21.27 5.51 -23.87
C SER A 378 -22.12 6.71 -23.46
N HIS A 379 -23.23 6.50 -22.77
CA HIS A 379 -24.08 7.58 -22.25
C HIS A 379 -23.33 8.63 -21.41
N PHE A 380 -22.32 8.21 -20.64
CA PHE A 380 -21.54 9.10 -19.77
C PHE A 380 -20.19 9.51 -20.36
N TRP A 381 -19.53 8.60 -21.09
CA TRP A 381 -18.19 8.83 -21.62
C TRP A 381 -18.20 9.42 -23.03
N GLY A 382 -19.18 9.08 -23.87
CA GLY A 382 -19.27 9.60 -25.24
C GLY A 382 -18.22 9.07 -26.21
N GLU A 383 -17.43 8.06 -25.82
CA GLU A 383 -16.28 7.54 -26.57
C GLU A 383 -16.61 6.26 -27.36
N ALA A 384 -17.87 6.06 -27.77
CA ALA A 384 -18.24 4.95 -28.64
C ALA A 384 -17.72 5.18 -30.07
N GLY A 385 -17.29 4.12 -30.74
CA GLY A 385 -16.64 4.24 -32.05
C GLY A 385 -15.96 2.94 -32.50
N PRO A 386 -15.36 2.94 -33.69
CA PRO A 386 -14.62 1.79 -34.20
C PRO A 386 -13.35 1.54 -33.37
N GLN A 387 -12.83 0.32 -33.36
CA GLN A 387 -11.63 -0.06 -32.57
C GLN A 387 -10.44 0.90 -32.72
N THR A 388 -10.21 1.45 -33.92
CA THR A 388 -9.14 2.43 -34.18
C THR A 388 -9.27 3.68 -33.31
N HIS A 389 -10.51 4.09 -32.98
CA HIS A 389 -10.79 5.20 -32.07
C HIS A 389 -10.25 4.90 -30.67
N GLN A 390 -10.49 3.72 -30.12
CA GLN A 390 -9.99 3.36 -28.78
C GLN A 390 -8.48 3.10 -28.75
N GLU A 391 -7.90 2.61 -29.85
CA GLU A 391 -6.44 2.53 -29.99
C GLU A 391 -5.80 3.92 -29.95
N GLU A 392 -6.37 4.89 -30.65
CA GLU A 392 -5.89 6.28 -30.63
C GLU A 392 -6.15 6.95 -29.28
N PHE A 393 -7.35 6.78 -28.70
CA PHE A 393 -7.70 7.24 -27.36
C PHE A 393 -6.68 6.77 -26.32
N LEU A 394 -6.36 5.48 -26.33
CA LEU A 394 -5.40 4.89 -25.41
C LEU A 394 -3.97 5.40 -25.65
N ARG A 395 -3.56 5.56 -26.91
CA ARG A 395 -2.26 6.14 -27.28
C ARG A 395 -2.12 7.57 -26.76
N ASN A 396 -3.17 8.37 -26.89
CA ASN A 396 -3.21 9.74 -26.38
C ASN A 396 -3.12 9.76 -24.85
N GLY A 397 -3.88 8.90 -24.17
CA GLY A 397 -3.80 8.75 -22.71
C GLY A 397 -2.40 8.37 -22.22
N LEU A 398 -1.71 7.47 -22.93
CA LEU A 398 -0.33 7.06 -22.61
C LEU A 398 0.73 8.14 -22.86
N GLN A 399 0.42 9.13 -23.70
CA GLN A 399 1.30 10.26 -24.02
C GLN A 399 0.98 11.52 -23.20
N SER A 400 -0.09 11.49 -22.41
CA SER A 400 -0.49 12.59 -21.54
C SER A 400 0.60 12.92 -20.51
N LYS A 401 0.76 14.22 -20.20
CA LYS A 401 1.74 14.71 -19.23
C LYS A 401 1.19 14.80 -17.82
N ASN A 402 -0.12 14.97 -17.68
CA ASN A 402 -0.79 15.18 -16.39
C ASN A 402 -1.65 13.98 -15.95
N SER A 403 -1.93 13.03 -16.84
CA SER A 403 -2.76 11.85 -16.57
C SER A 403 -2.12 10.58 -17.12
N PHE A 404 -2.58 9.41 -16.68
CA PHE A 404 -2.22 8.14 -17.29
C PHE A 404 -3.36 7.10 -17.17
N PRO A 405 -3.49 6.20 -18.17
CA PRO A 405 -4.56 5.22 -18.22
C PRO A 405 -4.26 3.98 -17.37
N VAL A 406 -5.28 3.46 -16.70
CA VAL A 406 -5.19 2.37 -15.74
C VAL A 406 -6.31 1.36 -15.99
N ILE A 407 -5.96 0.07 -15.93
CA ILE A 407 -6.90 -1.05 -15.93
C ILE A 407 -7.00 -1.61 -14.52
N GLY A 408 -8.23 -1.74 -14.02
CA GLY A 408 -8.51 -2.48 -12.81
C GLY A 408 -8.75 -3.95 -13.11
N CYS A 409 -8.20 -4.84 -12.27
CA CYS A 409 -8.37 -6.28 -12.38
C CYS A 409 -8.81 -6.92 -11.06
N TRP A 410 -9.66 -7.94 -11.14
CA TRP A 410 -9.97 -8.87 -10.04
C TRP A 410 -9.33 -10.22 -10.33
N ASP A 411 -8.40 -10.67 -9.49
CA ASP A 411 -7.58 -11.87 -9.73
C ASP A 411 -6.99 -11.93 -11.15
N GLY A 412 -6.52 -10.78 -11.64
CA GLY A 412 -5.96 -10.63 -12.98
C GLY A 412 -6.97 -10.43 -14.12
N LYS A 413 -8.28 -10.62 -13.90
CA LYS A 413 -9.33 -10.37 -14.89
C LYS A 413 -9.68 -8.87 -14.98
N PRO A 414 -9.47 -8.20 -16.14
CA PRO A 414 -9.83 -6.79 -16.31
C PRO A 414 -11.33 -6.54 -16.10
N PHE A 415 -11.69 -5.44 -15.42
CA PHE A 415 -13.09 -5.10 -15.14
C PHE A 415 -13.47 -3.65 -15.46
N GLY A 416 -12.51 -2.74 -15.45
CA GLY A 416 -12.77 -1.31 -15.58
C GLY A 416 -11.54 -0.53 -16.00
N TYR A 417 -11.80 0.66 -16.51
CA TYR A 417 -10.80 1.61 -16.98
C TYR A 417 -10.86 2.89 -16.14
N PHE A 418 -9.69 3.44 -15.85
CA PHE A 418 -9.50 4.60 -15.00
C PHE A 418 -8.43 5.52 -15.58
N GLU A 419 -8.54 6.82 -15.32
CA GLU A 419 -7.49 7.78 -15.65
C GLU A 419 -7.12 8.51 -14.37
N ILE A 420 -5.87 8.38 -13.90
CA ILE A 420 -5.45 9.05 -12.66
C ILE A 420 -4.61 10.26 -13.03
N TYR A 421 -5.02 11.44 -12.58
CA TYR A 421 -4.50 12.71 -13.07
C TYR A 421 -4.10 13.69 -11.96
N TRP A 422 -3.28 14.67 -12.32
CA TRP A 422 -2.94 15.83 -11.49
C TRP A 422 -3.92 16.97 -11.76
N VAL A 423 -4.75 17.32 -10.76
CA VAL A 423 -5.86 18.29 -10.94
C VAL A 423 -5.34 19.63 -11.44
N LYS A 424 -4.18 20.07 -10.93
CA LYS A 424 -3.62 21.39 -11.24
C LYS A 424 -3.41 21.62 -12.73
N GLU A 425 -3.02 20.58 -13.47
CA GLU A 425 -2.80 20.64 -14.93
C GLU A 425 -4.02 20.19 -15.73
N ASP A 426 -4.94 19.48 -15.08
CA ASP A 426 -6.14 18.95 -15.72
C ASP A 426 -7.12 20.05 -16.12
N ASN A 427 -8.02 19.73 -17.06
CA ASN A 427 -9.11 20.63 -17.43
C ASN A 427 -9.95 21.03 -16.22
N LEU A 428 -10.17 20.14 -15.25
CA LEU A 428 -10.85 20.46 -14.00
C LEU A 428 -10.19 21.63 -13.28
N GLY A 429 -8.86 21.62 -13.15
CA GLY A 429 -8.11 22.63 -12.40
C GLY A 429 -8.32 24.05 -12.92
N LYS A 430 -8.60 24.22 -14.22
CA LYS A 430 -8.88 25.53 -14.86
C LYS A 430 -10.15 26.20 -14.34
N TYR A 431 -11.09 25.43 -13.78
CA TYR A 431 -12.38 25.91 -13.27
C TYR A 431 -12.44 25.97 -11.74
N LEU A 432 -11.32 25.69 -11.07
CA LEU A 432 -11.22 25.72 -9.61
C LEU A 432 -10.37 26.92 -9.17
N PRO A 433 -10.83 27.69 -8.17
CA PRO A 433 -10.10 28.87 -7.71
C PRO A 433 -8.81 28.50 -7.00
N ILE A 434 -8.77 27.34 -6.33
CA ILE A 434 -7.64 26.88 -5.53
C ILE A 434 -7.45 25.39 -5.78
N VAL A 435 -6.27 25.03 -6.28
CA VAL A 435 -5.81 23.66 -6.48
C VAL A 435 -4.39 23.54 -5.97
N SER A 436 -4.13 22.56 -5.11
CA SER A 436 -2.79 22.31 -4.59
C SER A 436 -1.89 21.68 -5.65
N ASP A 437 -0.58 21.81 -5.44
CA ASP A 437 0.45 21.26 -6.32
C ASP A 437 0.42 19.74 -6.44
N TYR A 438 -0.21 19.03 -5.50
CA TYR A 438 -0.27 17.58 -5.47
C TYR A 438 -1.72 17.05 -5.41
N ASP A 439 -2.72 17.89 -5.68
CA ASP A 439 -4.10 17.42 -5.76
C ASP A 439 -4.24 16.41 -6.92
N ARG A 440 -4.82 15.25 -6.60
CA ARG A 440 -5.08 14.16 -7.56
C ARG A 440 -6.54 14.11 -7.92
N GLY A 441 -6.85 13.52 -9.06
CA GLY A 441 -8.21 13.13 -9.40
C GLY A 441 -8.20 11.86 -10.22
N PHE A 442 -9.38 11.28 -10.42
CA PHE A 442 -9.50 10.19 -11.38
C PHE A 442 -10.85 10.13 -12.09
N HIS A 443 -10.82 9.67 -13.33
CA HIS A 443 -12.00 9.24 -14.07
C HIS A 443 -12.15 7.72 -13.99
N CYS A 444 -13.38 7.23 -14.10
CA CYS A 444 -13.65 5.80 -13.97
C CYS A 444 -14.79 5.33 -14.86
N LEU A 445 -14.65 4.12 -15.39
CA LEU A 445 -15.73 3.30 -15.92
C LEU A 445 -15.55 1.86 -15.48
N VAL A 446 -16.68 1.21 -15.20
CA VAL A 446 -16.74 -0.25 -15.02
C VAL A 446 -17.44 -0.82 -16.25
N GLY A 447 -16.70 -1.63 -16.99
CA GLY A 447 -17.16 -2.25 -18.22
C GLY A 447 -17.83 -3.59 -17.96
N GLU A 448 -17.21 -4.45 -17.17
CA GLU A 448 -17.71 -5.80 -16.91
C GLU A 448 -18.85 -5.81 -15.90
N GLN A 449 -19.98 -6.42 -16.28
CA GLN A 449 -21.21 -6.39 -15.51
C GLN A 449 -21.09 -7.12 -14.16
N GLU A 450 -20.35 -8.23 -14.12
CA GLU A 450 -20.15 -9.08 -12.94
C GLU A 450 -19.40 -8.36 -11.79
N PHE A 451 -18.66 -7.29 -12.10
CA PHE A 451 -17.84 -6.55 -11.13
C PHE A 451 -18.47 -5.24 -10.68
N ARG A 452 -19.76 -5.05 -10.94
CA ARG A 452 -20.54 -3.88 -10.51
C ARG A 452 -21.25 -4.12 -9.19
N GLY A 453 -21.74 -3.02 -8.62
CA GLY A 453 -22.66 -3.03 -7.49
C GLY A 453 -22.09 -2.36 -6.24
N PRO A 454 -22.95 -2.06 -5.25
CA PRO A 454 -22.56 -1.36 -4.02
C PRO A 454 -21.44 -2.08 -3.26
N HIS A 455 -21.46 -3.41 -3.29
CA HIS A 455 -20.46 -4.24 -2.61
C HIS A 455 -19.05 -4.08 -3.21
N ARG A 456 -18.91 -3.82 -4.53
CA ARG A 456 -17.60 -3.67 -5.21
C ARG A 456 -17.14 -2.22 -5.38
N ILE A 457 -18.06 -1.28 -5.60
CA ILE A 457 -17.67 0.12 -5.83
C ILE A 457 -16.93 0.72 -4.66
N LYS A 458 -17.41 0.53 -3.43
CA LYS A 458 -16.71 1.00 -2.23
C LYS A 458 -15.26 0.47 -2.14
N ILE A 459 -15.03 -0.76 -2.63
CA ILE A 459 -13.72 -1.41 -2.57
C ILE A 459 -12.76 -0.77 -3.56
N TRP A 460 -13.09 -0.73 -4.85
CA TRP A 460 -12.18 -0.19 -5.85
C TRP A 460 -12.05 1.34 -5.75
N LEU A 461 -13.11 2.04 -5.34
CA LEU A 461 -13.08 3.49 -5.16
C LEU A 461 -12.12 3.88 -4.02
N SER A 462 -12.26 3.23 -2.85
CA SER A 462 -11.33 3.43 -1.74
C SER A 462 -9.90 3.00 -2.07
N ALA A 463 -9.71 2.01 -2.95
CA ALA A 463 -8.39 1.57 -3.39
C ALA A 463 -7.69 2.57 -4.32
N LEU A 464 -8.42 3.26 -5.21
CA LEU A 464 -7.85 4.35 -6.03
C LEU A 464 -7.42 5.55 -5.18
N VAL A 465 -8.27 5.91 -4.21
CA VAL A 465 -7.95 6.95 -3.22
C VAL A 465 -6.72 6.56 -2.41
N HIS A 466 -6.67 5.32 -1.91
CA HIS A 466 -5.51 4.77 -1.21
C HIS A 466 -4.24 4.83 -2.08
N TYR A 467 -4.30 4.42 -3.35
CA TYR A 467 -3.17 4.55 -4.26
C TYR A 467 -2.68 6.01 -4.37
N CYS A 468 -3.58 6.99 -4.46
CA CYS A 468 -3.18 8.40 -4.53
C CYS A 468 -2.37 8.84 -3.29
N TRP A 469 -2.75 8.39 -2.10
CA TRP A 469 -2.00 8.65 -0.86
C TRP A 469 -0.61 8.00 -0.86
N LEU A 470 -0.51 6.76 -1.37
CA LEU A 470 0.75 6.01 -1.40
C LEU A 470 1.69 6.46 -2.53
N ALA A 471 1.15 7.01 -3.62
CA ALA A 471 1.93 7.42 -4.78
C ALA A 471 2.80 8.65 -4.50
N ASP A 472 2.29 9.62 -3.73
CA ASP A 472 3.05 10.78 -3.27
C ASP A 472 2.48 11.27 -1.94
N ASN A 473 3.31 11.26 -0.90
CA ASN A 473 2.92 11.63 0.46
C ASN A 473 2.63 13.14 0.64
N ARG A 474 2.73 13.95 -0.42
CA ARG A 474 2.29 15.37 -0.42
C ARG A 474 0.86 15.53 -0.97
N THR A 475 0.25 14.45 -1.45
CA THR A 475 -1.14 14.44 -1.92
C THR A 475 -2.07 14.57 -0.72
N GLU A 476 -2.77 15.69 -0.58
CA GLU A 476 -3.69 15.95 0.54
C GLU A 476 -5.17 15.85 0.15
N ARG A 477 -5.46 15.77 -1.15
CA ARG A 477 -6.83 15.72 -1.65
C ARG A 477 -6.94 14.91 -2.96
N VAL A 478 -8.06 14.19 -3.07
CA VAL A 478 -8.49 13.54 -4.31
C VAL A 478 -9.85 14.09 -4.75
N MET A 479 -10.01 14.38 -6.05
CA MET A 479 -11.20 15.01 -6.62
C MET A 479 -11.86 14.15 -7.71
N LEU A 480 -13.19 14.32 -7.85
CA LEU A 480 -13.97 13.80 -8.97
C LEU A 480 -15.05 14.80 -9.39
N GLU A 481 -15.41 14.78 -10.67
CA GLU A 481 -16.40 15.66 -11.30
C GLU A 481 -17.44 14.89 -12.15
N PRO A 482 -18.19 13.93 -11.56
CA PRO A 482 -19.28 13.27 -12.28
C PRO A 482 -20.34 14.28 -12.75
N ARG A 483 -21.00 13.98 -13.87
CA ARG A 483 -22.17 14.74 -14.33
C ARG A 483 -23.25 14.79 -13.24
N VAL A 484 -24.01 15.89 -13.20
CA VAL A 484 -25.05 16.09 -12.18
C VAL A 484 -26.16 15.03 -12.23
N ASP A 485 -26.44 14.47 -13.40
CA ASP A 485 -27.43 13.42 -13.62
C ASP A 485 -26.93 12.01 -13.25
N ASN A 486 -25.67 11.84 -12.87
CA ASN A 486 -25.14 10.57 -12.38
C ASN A 486 -25.32 10.46 -10.85
N GLU A 487 -26.57 10.53 -10.40
CA GLU A 487 -26.94 10.48 -8.97
C GLU A 487 -26.40 9.23 -8.27
N LYS A 488 -26.37 8.10 -8.99
CA LYS A 488 -25.87 6.84 -8.46
C LYS A 488 -24.39 6.94 -8.07
N LEU A 489 -23.55 7.53 -8.92
CA LEU A 489 -22.14 7.74 -8.59
C LEU A 489 -21.99 8.80 -7.49
N ALA A 490 -22.81 9.85 -7.50
CA ALA A 490 -22.81 10.86 -6.43
C ALA A 490 -23.07 10.25 -5.04
N ASN A 491 -24.07 9.36 -4.92
CA ASN A 491 -24.38 8.67 -3.67
C ASN A 491 -23.22 7.77 -3.21
N TYR A 492 -22.62 6.99 -4.12
CA TYR A 492 -21.47 6.16 -3.79
C TYR A 492 -20.24 6.96 -3.35
N LEU A 493 -20.02 8.16 -3.92
CA LEU A 493 -18.94 9.04 -3.49
C LEU A 493 -19.16 9.52 -2.06
N GLN A 494 -20.38 9.93 -1.71
CA GLN A 494 -20.72 10.34 -0.34
C GLN A 494 -20.56 9.19 0.66
N GLU A 495 -21.06 8.00 0.33
CA GLU A 495 -20.88 6.79 1.15
C GLU A 495 -19.41 6.43 1.36
N ALA A 496 -18.55 6.71 0.37
CA ALA A 496 -17.11 6.49 0.45
C ALA A 496 -16.34 7.61 1.18
N GLY A 497 -17.03 8.65 1.66
CA GLY A 497 -16.45 9.74 2.45
C GLY A 497 -16.05 10.98 1.65
N PHE A 498 -16.42 11.07 0.37
CA PHE A 498 -16.30 12.32 -0.38
C PHE A 498 -17.40 13.30 0.04
N TYR A 499 -17.09 14.59 0.10
CA TYR A 499 -18.10 15.64 0.21
C TYR A 499 -18.31 16.31 -1.15
N LYS A 500 -19.57 16.63 -1.47
CA LYS A 500 -19.90 17.51 -2.60
C LYS A 500 -19.57 18.94 -2.17
N GLU A 501 -18.58 19.56 -2.81
CA GLU A 501 -18.26 20.97 -2.54
C GLU A 501 -19.29 21.89 -3.18
N ARG A 502 -19.55 21.71 -4.47
CA ARG A 502 -20.48 22.51 -5.27
C ARG A 502 -20.72 21.86 -6.63
N GLU A 503 -21.57 22.48 -7.43
CA GLU A 503 -21.63 22.20 -8.86
C GLU A 503 -20.72 23.15 -9.63
N ILE A 504 -20.16 22.66 -10.74
CA ILE A 504 -19.32 23.42 -11.64
C ILE A 504 -19.80 23.22 -13.08
N SER A 505 -19.76 24.31 -13.85
CA SER A 505 -20.07 24.29 -15.28
C SER A 505 -18.78 24.13 -16.07
N LEU A 506 -18.65 22.99 -16.74
CA LEU A 506 -17.59 22.73 -17.72
C LEU A 506 -18.17 22.91 -19.13
N PRO A 507 -17.37 23.23 -20.15
CA PRO A 507 -17.87 23.53 -21.50
C PRO A 507 -18.76 22.43 -22.11
N HIS A 508 -18.59 21.19 -21.68
CA HIS A 508 -19.28 20.02 -22.22
C HIS A 508 -20.26 19.37 -21.22
N LYS A 509 -20.32 19.82 -19.95
CA LYS A 509 -21.22 19.23 -18.94
C LYS A 509 -21.38 20.11 -17.68
N GLN A 510 -22.53 19.97 -17.02
CA GLN A 510 -22.70 20.37 -15.62
C GLN A 510 -22.26 19.22 -14.71
N SER A 511 -21.37 19.49 -13.75
CA SER A 511 -20.74 18.45 -12.90
C SER A 511 -20.87 18.74 -11.41
N ASN A 512 -21.01 17.68 -10.60
CA ASN A 512 -20.84 17.73 -9.16
C ASN A 512 -19.35 17.64 -8.81
N LEU A 513 -18.77 18.65 -8.16
CA LEU A 513 -17.41 18.60 -7.65
C LEU A 513 -17.37 17.88 -6.30
N PHE A 514 -16.78 16.68 -6.29
CA PHE A 514 -16.54 15.89 -5.09
C PHE A 514 -15.08 15.94 -4.68
N LYS A 515 -14.83 15.98 -3.37
CA LYS A 515 -13.49 15.99 -2.77
C LYS A 515 -13.43 15.03 -1.60
N ILE A 516 -12.28 14.38 -1.42
CA ILE A 516 -11.93 13.70 -0.18
C ILE A 516 -10.56 14.21 0.26
N ASN A 517 -10.46 14.65 1.52
CA ASN A 517 -9.21 15.06 2.11
C ASN A 517 -8.55 13.87 2.81
N ARG A 518 -7.22 13.89 2.89
CA ARG A 518 -6.43 12.79 3.46
C ARG A 518 -6.67 12.58 4.96
N ASP A 519 -6.86 13.67 5.69
CA ASP A 519 -7.08 13.69 7.14
C ASP A 519 -8.37 12.98 7.58
N VAL A 520 -9.43 13.06 6.77
CA VAL A 520 -10.72 12.40 7.05
C VAL A 520 -10.79 10.96 6.56
N TRP A 521 -9.85 10.53 5.72
CA TRP A 521 -9.83 9.17 5.16
C TRP A 521 -9.40 8.14 6.23
N ARG A 522 -10.32 7.25 6.63
CA ARG A 522 -10.14 6.34 7.77
C ARG A 522 -9.39 5.04 7.43
N GLY A 523 -9.38 4.66 6.15
CA GLY A 523 -8.81 3.41 5.67
C GLY A 523 -9.55 2.86 4.45
N PRO A 524 -9.01 1.80 3.83
CA PRO A 524 -9.64 1.16 2.69
C PRO A 524 -10.87 0.34 3.08
N ALA A 525 -11.79 0.14 2.14
CA ALA A 525 -12.81 -0.90 2.28
C ALA A 525 -12.18 -2.29 2.06
N LEU A 526 -12.44 -3.20 3.00
CA LEU A 526 -11.91 -4.57 3.06
C LEU A 526 -12.92 -5.62 2.64
#